data_AF-A0A060CK64-F1
#
_entry.id   AF-A0A060CK64-F1
#
_cell.length_a   1.000
_cell.length_b   1.000
_cell.length_c   1.000
_cell.angle_alpha   90.00
_cell.angle_beta   90.00
_cell.angle_gamma   90.00
#
_symmetry.space_group_name_H-M   'P 1'
#
loop_
_entity.id
_entity.type
_entity.pdbx_description
1 polymer ?
#
loop_
_entity_poly.entity_id
_entity_poly.type
_entity_poly.pdbx_seq_one_letter_code
_entity_poly.pdbx_strand_id
1 'polypeptide(L)'
;MLCRDVQELTLFFAVRSSFNGSARHPVTQGRDPAVQLQEDVKHFEVPFEQLEQAHIRDYRQYFDRVHFSLPESGRAEWDLYDRLCQFEKDGADQALCALLFDYGRYLLISSSRPGHTAG
;
A
#
# COMPACT_ATOMS: atom_id res chain seq x y z
N MET A 1 -20.79 -5.43 12.38
CA MET A 1 -21.65 -4.56 11.56
C MET A 1 -22.53 -5.44 10.70
N LEU A 2 -23.83 -5.14 10.60
CA LEU A 2 -24.75 -5.86 9.70
C LEU A 2 -25.41 -4.83 8.78
N CYS A 3 -25.03 -4.83 7.51
CA CYS A 3 -25.64 -3.99 6.48
C CYS A 3 -26.65 -4.83 5.69
N ARG A 4 -27.87 -4.31 5.49
CA ARG A 4 -28.92 -4.94 4.67
C ARG A 4 -29.39 -3.92 3.63
N ASP A 5 -29.66 -4.40 2.41
CA ASP A 5 -30.19 -3.59 1.30
C ASP A 5 -29.32 -2.35 0.95
N VAL A 6 -27.99 -2.45 1.09
CA VAL A 6 -27.02 -1.39 0.79
C VAL A 6 -26.44 -1.60 -0.61
N GLN A 7 -26.38 -0.53 -1.42
CA GLN A 7 -25.77 -0.56 -2.77
C GLN A 7 -24.25 -0.33 -2.73
N GLU A 8 -23.77 0.48 -1.80
CA GLU A 8 -22.37 0.82 -1.65
C GLU A 8 -22.01 1.05 -0.18
N LEU A 9 -20.81 0.62 0.21
CA LEU A 9 -20.30 0.75 1.57
C LEU A 9 -18.82 1.12 1.54
N THR A 10 -18.47 2.27 2.10
CA THR A 10 -17.07 2.67 2.32
C THR A 10 -16.67 2.32 3.75
N LEU A 11 -15.59 1.54 3.89
CA LEU A 11 -15.02 1.18 5.18
C LEU A 11 -13.70 1.92 5.40
N PHE A 12 -13.62 2.69 6.48
CA PHE A 12 -12.37 3.28 6.94
C PHE A 12 -11.78 2.47 8.08
N PHE A 13 -10.51 2.09 7.96
CA PHE A 13 -9.80 1.32 8.97
C PHE A 13 -8.54 2.08 9.40
N ALA A 14 -8.42 2.35 10.70
CA ALA A 14 -7.26 2.98 11.29
C ALA A 14 -6.84 2.25 12.57
N VAL A 15 -5.54 2.15 12.77
CA VAL A 15 -4.92 1.45 13.91
C VAL A 15 -3.78 2.29 14.44
N ARG A 16 -3.76 2.48 15.76
CA ARG A 16 -2.67 3.12 16.49
C ARG A 16 -2.21 2.21 17.63
N SER A 17 -0.93 2.31 17.98
CA SER A 17 -0.35 1.68 19.17
C SER A 17 0.11 2.75 20.15
N SER A 18 0.46 2.36 21.37
CA SER A 18 0.96 3.30 22.39
C SER A 18 2.42 3.72 22.17
N PHE A 19 3.01 3.38 21.02
CA PHE A 19 4.39 3.72 20.69
C PHE A 19 4.63 5.23 20.80
N ASN A 20 5.70 5.62 21.52
CA ASN A 20 6.04 7.01 21.80
C ASN A 20 7.52 7.30 21.49
N GLY A 21 8.03 6.78 20.38
CA GLY A 21 9.45 6.87 20.02
C GLY A 21 10.27 5.74 20.62
N SER A 22 11.46 5.52 20.07
CA SER A 22 12.32 4.37 20.42
C SER A 22 12.94 4.47 21.81
N ALA A 23 13.05 5.68 22.36
CA ALA A 23 13.66 5.93 23.67
C ALA A 23 12.68 5.82 24.86
N ARG A 24 11.39 5.57 24.62
CA ARG A 24 10.35 5.59 25.67
C ARG A 24 9.68 4.24 25.82
N HIS A 25 9.40 3.84 27.06
CA HIS A 25 8.74 2.57 27.33
C HIS A 25 7.23 2.67 26.98
N PRO A 26 6.69 1.80 26.11
CA PRO A 26 5.35 1.98 25.52
C PRO A 26 4.19 1.77 26.51
N VAL A 27 4.44 1.15 27.67
CA VAL A 27 3.39 0.91 28.68
C VAL A 27 3.34 2.02 29.73
N THR A 28 4.49 2.56 30.13
CA THR A 28 4.60 3.52 31.23
C THR A 28 4.75 4.96 30.74
N GLN A 29 5.20 5.14 29.50
CA GLN A 29 5.43 6.42 28.85
C GLN A 29 4.82 6.44 27.43
N GLY A 30 3.86 5.54 27.18
CA GLY A 30 3.17 5.44 25.90
C GLY A 30 2.27 6.63 25.60
N ARG A 31 1.94 6.83 24.32
CA ARG A 31 0.83 7.70 23.93
C ARG A 31 -0.49 6.95 24.11
N ASP A 32 -1.57 7.69 24.36
CA ASP A 32 -2.91 7.12 24.39
C ASP A 32 -3.38 6.84 22.95
N PRO A 33 -3.49 5.56 22.54
CA PRO A 33 -3.88 5.23 21.17
C PRO A 33 -5.32 5.66 20.85
N ALA A 34 -6.21 5.74 21.84
CA ALA A 34 -7.60 6.11 21.63
C ALA A 34 -7.71 7.59 21.28
N VAL A 35 -6.95 8.46 21.95
CA VAL A 35 -6.89 9.90 21.62
C VAL A 35 -6.31 10.10 20.22
N GLN A 36 -5.21 9.41 19.88
CA GLN A 36 -4.61 9.50 18.55
C GLN A 36 -5.56 9.01 17.45
N LEU A 37 -6.27 7.91 17.70
CA LEU A 37 -7.26 7.40 16.75
C LEU A 37 -8.43 8.38 16.58
N GLN A 38 -8.90 9.00 17.67
CA GLN A 38 -9.94 10.06 17.60
C GLN A 38 -9.48 11.27 16.77
N GLU A 39 -8.19 11.60 16.77
CA GLU A 39 -7.65 12.63 15.89
C GLU A 39 -7.62 12.18 14.43
N ASP A 40 -7.14 10.97 14.14
CA ASP A 40 -7.08 10.43 12.78
C ASP A 40 -8.47 10.38 12.11
N VAL A 41 -9.48 9.89 12.84
CA VAL A 41 -10.83 9.68 12.27
C VAL A 41 -11.58 10.99 11.99
N LYS A 42 -11.17 12.13 12.58
CA LYS A 42 -11.75 13.45 12.24
C LYS A 42 -11.54 13.79 10.77
N HIS A 43 -10.53 13.19 10.13
CA HIS A 43 -10.26 13.39 8.72
C HIS A 43 -11.09 12.48 7.80
N PHE A 44 -11.97 11.63 8.33
CA PHE A 44 -12.79 10.70 7.54
C PHE A 44 -14.07 11.32 6.98
N GLU A 45 -14.30 12.62 7.20
CA GLU A 45 -15.44 13.35 6.62
C GLU A 45 -15.22 13.71 5.12
N VAL A 46 -14.05 13.35 4.56
CA VAL A 46 -13.73 13.59 3.15
C VAL A 46 -14.35 12.49 2.26
N PRO A 47 -14.98 12.84 1.12
CA PRO A 47 -15.51 11.85 0.18
C PRO A 47 -14.45 10.87 -0.30
N PHE A 48 -14.84 9.61 -0.50
CA PHE A 48 -13.94 8.52 -0.89
C PHE A 48 -13.13 8.86 -2.15
N GLU A 49 -13.77 9.43 -3.16
CA GLU A 49 -13.14 9.77 -4.44
C GLU A 49 -12.01 10.79 -4.26
N GLN A 50 -12.16 11.73 -3.32
CA GLN A 50 -11.12 12.72 -3.02
C GLN A 50 -9.94 12.06 -2.29
N LEU A 51 -10.22 11.12 -1.37
CA LEU A 51 -9.20 10.34 -0.68
C LEU A 51 -8.44 9.42 -1.65
N GLU A 52 -9.14 8.77 -2.56
CA GLU A 52 -8.56 7.96 -3.63
C GLU A 52 -7.63 8.80 -4.52
N GLN A 53 -8.11 9.95 -5.01
CA GLN A 53 -7.29 10.85 -5.83
C GLN A 53 -6.08 11.40 -5.08
N ALA A 54 -6.21 11.68 -3.78
CA ALA A 54 -5.07 12.07 -2.95
C ALA A 54 -4.05 10.93 -2.81
N HIS A 55 -4.52 9.72 -2.53
CA HIS A 55 -3.68 8.52 -2.45
C HIS A 55 -2.95 8.24 -3.76
N ILE A 56 -3.65 8.25 -4.90
CA ILE A 56 -3.05 8.03 -6.22
C ILE A 56 -1.98 9.09 -6.51
N ARG A 57 -2.28 10.37 -6.29
CA ARG A 57 -1.30 11.46 -6.52
C ARG A 57 -0.05 11.26 -5.66
N ASP A 58 -0.23 10.99 -4.39
CA ASP A 58 0.87 10.76 -3.45
C ASP A 58 1.70 9.52 -3.84
N TYR A 59 1.07 8.38 -4.11
CA TYR A 59 1.77 7.16 -4.51
C TYR A 59 2.59 7.35 -5.80
N ARG A 60 1.98 7.99 -6.81
CA ARG A 60 2.60 8.25 -8.12
C ARG A 60 3.81 9.16 -8.03
N GLN A 61 3.87 10.07 -7.06
CA GLN A 61 5.08 10.88 -6.84
C GLN A 61 6.33 10.05 -6.57
N TYR A 62 6.20 8.81 -6.09
CA TYR A 62 7.31 7.89 -5.86
C TYR A 62 7.41 6.85 -6.98
N PHE A 63 6.28 6.26 -7.37
CA PHE A 63 6.27 5.16 -8.34
C PHE A 63 6.58 5.61 -9.78
N ASP A 64 6.16 6.81 -10.19
CA ASP A 64 6.38 7.27 -11.58
C ASP A 64 7.81 7.76 -11.83
N ARG A 65 8.69 7.77 -10.81
CA ARG A 65 10.09 8.24 -10.93
C ARG A 65 10.99 7.37 -11.80
N VAL A 66 10.62 6.11 -12.00
CA VAL A 66 11.39 5.15 -12.81
C VAL A 66 10.42 4.41 -13.70
N HIS A 67 10.79 4.29 -14.96
CA HIS A 67 10.14 3.45 -15.94
C HIS A 67 11.15 2.42 -16.43
N PHE A 68 10.82 1.14 -16.31
CA PHE A 68 11.65 0.03 -16.74
C PHE A 68 10.80 -0.93 -17.55
N SER A 69 11.20 -1.18 -18.80
CA SER A 69 10.46 -2.02 -19.73
C SER A 69 11.40 -3.04 -20.36
N LEU A 70 10.91 -4.26 -20.52
CA LEU A 70 11.56 -5.33 -21.26
C LEU A 70 10.63 -5.78 -22.40
N PRO A 71 11.15 -6.44 -23.44
CA PRO A 71 10.33 -6.94 -24.54
C PRO A 71 9.13 -7.77 -24.07
N GLU A 72 8.00 -7.58 -24.74
CA GLU A 72 6.81 -8.38 -24.47
C GLU A 72 7.05 -9.86 -24.81
N SER A 73 6.44 -10.73 -24.01
CA SER A 73 6.54 -12.18 -24.15
C SER A 73 5.31 -12.83 -24.80
N GLY A 74 4.29 -12.03 -25.15
CA GLY A 74 2.98 -12.53 -25.58
C GLY A 74 2.16 -13.18 -24.44
N ARG A 75 2.61 -13.07 -23.18
CA ARG A 75 1.98 -13.66 -21.99
C ARG A 75 1.36 -12.62 -21.04
N ALA A 76 1.23 -11.36 -21.47
CA ALA A 76 0.77 -10.27 -20.60
C ALA A 76 -0.63 -10.52 -20.01
N GLU A 77 -1.52 -11.13 -20.81
CA GLU A 77 -2.91 -11.45 -20.43
C GLU A 77 -3.06 -12.78 -19.68
N TRP A 78 -1.97 -13.52 -19.46
CA TRP A 78 -2.02 -14.77 -18.70
C TRP A 78 -2.15 -14.48 -17.20
N ASP A 79 -2.76 -15.40 -16.46
CA ASP A 79 -2.74 -15.35 -15.01
C ASP A 79 -1.28 -15.36 -14.50
N LEU A 80 -1.00 -14.55 -13.46
CA LEU A 80 0.35 -14.41 -12.93
C LEU A 80 0.92 -15.76 -12.44
N TYR A 81 0.09 -16.63 -11.88
CA TYR A 81 0.51 -17.96 -11.46
C TYR A 81 0.99 -18.80 -12.65
N ASP A 82 0.23 -18.82 -13.74
CA ASP A 82 0.60 -19.55 -14.96
C ASP A 82 1.88 -18.99 -15.58
N ARG A 83 2.05 -17.66 -15.59
CA ARG A 83 3.28 -17.01 -16.05
C ARG A 83 4.49 -17.46 -15.24
N LEU A 84 4.38 -17.53 -13.91
CA LEU A 84 5.45 -17.99 -13.03
C LEU A 84 5.79 -19.46 -13.26
N CYS A 85 4.79 -20.34 -13.31
CA CYS A 85 4.99 -21.77 -13.57
C CYS A 85 5.61 -22.02 -14.95
N GLN A 86 5.26 -21.21 -15.96
CA GLN A 86 5.87 -21.34 -17.28
C GLN A 86 7.28 -20.74 -17.33
N PHE A 87 7.52 -19.61 -16.67
CA PHE A 87 8.84 -18.99 -16.55
C PHE A 87 9.85 -19.91 -15.88
N GLU A 88 9.45 -20.69 -14.87
CA GLU A 88 10.31 -21.71 -14.25
C GLU A 88 10.78 -22.78 -15.26
N LYS A 89 9.96 -23.09 -16.26
CA LYS A 89 10.27 -24.11 -17.28
C LYS A 89 11.16 -23.57 -18.40
N ASP A 90 10.92 -22.35 -18.86
CA ASP A 90 11.55 -21.83 -20.08
C ASP A 90 12.29 -20.49 -19.95
N GLY A 91 12.11 -19.76 -18.85
CA GLY A 91 12.74 -18.47 -18.59
C GLY A 91 12.41 -17.38 -19.63
N ALA A 92 11.39 -17.57 -20.45
CA ALA A 92 11.19 -16.76 -21.66
C ALA A 92 10.43 -15.44 -21.42
N ASP A 93 9.73 -15.31 -20.29
CA ASP A 93 8.90 -14.13 -19.99
C ASP A 93 9.72 -12.98 -19.39
N GLN A 94 10.45 -12.25 -20.24
CA GLN A 94 11.26 -11.10 -19.80
C GLN A 94 10.42 -9.98 -19.18
N ALA A 95 9.18 -9.79 -19.64
CA ALA A 95 8.26 -8.82 -19.05
C ALA A 95 7.90 -9.16 -17.60
N LEU A 96 7.98 -10.43 -17.18
CA LEU A 96 7.80 -10.84 -15.79
C LEU A 96 8.93 -10.31 -14.89
N CYS A 97 10.16 -10.22 -15.40
CA CYS A 97 11.28 -9.61 -14.68
C CYS A 97 11.07 -8.10 -14.46
N ALA A 98 10.51 -7.40 -15.46
CA ALA A 98 10.15 -5.99 -15.31
C ALA A 98 9.02 -5.80 -14.28
N LEU A 99 8.00 -6.67 -14.30
CA LEU A 99 6.95 -6.67 -13.29
C LEU A 99 7.50 -6.93 -11.87
N LEU A 100 8.43 -7.86 -11.71
CA LEU A 100 9.06 -8.13 -10.42
C LEU A 100 9.87 -6.93 -9.90
N PHE A 101 10.59 -6.24 -10.80
CA PHE A 101 11.31 -5.01 -10.47
C PHE A 101 10.36 -3.93 -9.94
N ASP A 102 9.26 -3.68 -10.63
CA ASP A 102 8.26 -2.70 -10.21
C ASP A 102 7.51 -3.14 -8.95
N TYR A 103 7.27 -4.44 -8.76
CA TYR A 103 6.68 -4.96 -7.54
C TYR A 103 7.58 -4.73 -6.32
N GLY A 104 8.91 -4.87 -6.46
CA GLY A 104 9.87 -4.51 -5.41
C GLY A 104 9.77 -3.04 -5.00
N ARG A 105 9.61 -2.14 -5.98
CA ARG A 105 9.40 -0.71 -5.73
C ARG A 105 8.05 -0.44 -5.06
N TYR A 106 6.98 -1.11 -5.49
CA TYR A 106 5.67 -1.05 -4.87
C TYR A 106 5.73 -1.45 -3.39
N LEU A 107 6.41 -2.55 -3.05
CA LEU A 107 6.54 -3.02 -1.68
C LEU A 107 7.33 -2.05 -0.81
N LEU A 108 8.42 -1.48 -1.34
CA LEU A 108 9.22 -0.50 -0.60
C LEU A 108 8.40 0.77 -0.30
N ILE A 109 7.68 1.31 -1.29
CA ILE A 109 6.82 2.47 -1.09
C ILE A 109 5.73 2.16 -0.06
N SER A 110 5.12 0.97 -0.14
CA SER A 110 4.00 0.59 0.73
C SER A 110 4.41 0.27 2.17
N SER A 111 5.66 -0.11 2.41
CA SER A 111 6.18 -0.49 3.74
C SER A 111 7.08 0.57 4.38
N SER A 112 7.66 1.48 3.61
CA SER A 112 8.61 2.47 4.07
C SER A 112 8.35 3.82 3.42
N ARG A 113 7.69 4.69 4.18
CA ARG A 113 7.45 6.09 3.79
C ARG A 113 8.18 7.05 4.73
N PRO A 114 8.69 8.18 4.23
CA PRO A 114 9.21 9.25 5.06
C PRO A 114 8.13 9.68 6.07
N GLY A 115 8.49 9.78 7.35
CA GLY A 115 7.59 10.20 8.43
C GLY A 115 7.00 9.06 9.29
N HIS A 116 7.21 7.78 8.95
CA HIS A 116 6.77 6.66 9.81
C HIS A 116 7.71 6.35 10.99
N THR A 117 8.94 6.83 10.96
CA THR A 117 9.87 6.82 12.10
C THR A 117 9.97 8.23 12.67
N ALA A 118 8.99 8.62 13.48
CA ALA A 118 9.16 9.74 14.39
C ALA A 118 10.27 9.38 15.39
N GLY A 119 11.30 10.22 15.46
CA GLY A 119 12.33 10.17 16.52
C GLY A 119 11.77 10.33 17.92
#